data_AF-A0A1Z8YZ72-F1
#
_entry.id   AF-A0A1Z8YZ72-F1
#
_cell.length_a   1.000
_cell.length_b   1.000
_cell.length_c   1.000
_cell.angle_alpha   90.00
_cell.angle_beta   90.00
_cell.angle_gamma   90.00
#
_symmetry.space_group_name_H-M   'P 1'
#
loop_
_entity.id
_entity.type
_entity.pdbx_description
1 polymer ?
#
loop_
_entity_poly.entity_id
_entity_poly.type
_entity_poly.pdbx_seq_one_letter_code
_entity_poly.pdbx_strand_id
1 'polypeptide(L)'
;MWPFSKKAFDLIDDRWLREKGVPTEYRDAFNRSKKDLKFEIKRNTDKISDSESRISELEAEIRENELKKARLTGQQSELKTKEGAKHSQELQRVTAEIELSTGIIDRKSADKIRFEQSVDNTNETVKMLQMVINKSVTSPDQLVQSPIWASGDQLEDVRDNLPRVTDIDNSELLDSEE
;
A
#
# COMPACT_ATOMS: atom_id res chain seq x y z
N MET A 1 -10.73 -51.83 13.97
CA MET A 1 -10.38 -50.40 13.89
C MET A 1 -10.68 -49.92 12.49
N TRP A 2 -11.61 -48.97 12.33
CA TRP A 2 -11.91 -48.34 11.05
C TRP A 2 -10.96 -47.15 10.82
N PRO A 3 -10.35 -46.96 9.64
CA PRO A 3 -9.45 -45.84 9.38
C PRO A 3 -10.26 -44.68 8.79
N PHE A 4 -10.79 -43.80 9.64
CA PHE A 4 -11.25 -42.48 9.18
C PHE A 4 -10.09 -41.47 9.28
N SER A 5 -8.97 -41.73 8.62
CA SER A 5 -8.05 -40.62 8.33
C SER A 5 -8.72 -39.81 7.23
N LYS A 6 -9.23 -38.61 7.56
CA LYS A 6 -9.64 -37.65 6.53
C LYS A 6 -8.46 -37.49 5.57
N LYS A 7 -8.70 -37.73 4.28
CA LYS A 7 -7.71 -37.46 3.24
C LYS A 7 -7.36 -35.98 3.35
N ALA A 8 -6.08 -35.67 3.58
CA ALA A 8 -5.61 -34.31 3.57
C ALA A 8 -5.85 -33.71 2.17
N PHE A 9 -6.28 -32.46 2.13
CA PHE A 9 -6.34 -31.70 0.89
C PHE A 9 -4.92 -31.41 0.42
N ASP A 10 -4.77 -31.24 -0.89
CA ASP A 10 -3.56 -30.68 -1.48
C ASP A 10 -3.32 -29.25 -0.94
N LEU A 11 -2.12 -28.74 -1.20
CA LEU A 11 -1.76 -27.38 -0.82
C LEU A 11 -2.25 -26.39 -1.90
N ILE A 12 -2.53 -25.16 -1.48
CA ILE A 12 -2.81 -24.07 -2.41
C ILE A 12 -1.54 -23.77 -3.22
N ASP A 13 -1.69 -23.53 -4.52
CA ASP A 13 -0.59 -23.17 -5.41
C ASP A 13 0.08 -21.87 -4.95
N ASP A 14 1.40 -21.92 -4.73
CA ASP A 14 2.21 -20.76 -4.34
C ASP A 14 2.14 -19.63 -5.37
N ARG A 15 1.93 -19.92 -6.66
CA ARG A 15 1.76 -18.90 -7.69
C ARG A 15 0.48 -18.09 -7.45
N TRP A 16 -0.62 -18.78 -7.15
CA TRP A 16 -1.89 -18.13 -6.84
C TRP A 16 -1.80 -17.31 -5.55
N LEU A 17 -1.15 -17.85 -4.51
CA LEU A 17 -0.92 -17.12 -3.26
C LEU A 17 -0.14 -15.82 -3.48
N ARG A 18 0.94 -15.87 -4.26
CA ARG A 18 1.73 -14.68 -4.63
C ARG A 18 0.92 -13.66 -5.44
N GLU A 19 0.19 -14.12 -6.45
CA GLU A 19 -0.65 -13.26 -7.28
C GLU A 19 -1.69 -12.49 -6.46
N LYS A 20 -2.22 -13.11 -5.40
CA LYS A 20 -3.22 -12.51 -4.52
C LYS A 20 -2.64 -11.82 -3.28
N GLY A 21 -1.31 -11.75 -3.16
CA GLY A 21 -0.66 -11.16 -1.98
C GLY A 21 -0.91 -11.94 -0.69
N VAL A 22 -1.38 -13.19 -0.77
CA VAL A 22 -1.65 -14.04 0.39
C VAL A 22 -0.34 -14.68 0.87
N PRO A 23 0.01 -14.58 2.17
CA PRO A 23 1.21 -15.21 2.69
C PRO A 23 1.23 -16.73 2.51
N THR A 24 2.40 -17.27 2.16
CA THR A 24 2.61 -18.71 1.92
C THR A 24 2.37 -19.58 3.16
N GLU A 25 2.38 -18.97 4.36
CA GLU A 25 1.97 -19.66 5.58
C GLU A 25 0.53 -20.17 5.51
N TYR A 26 -0.36 -19.58 4.69
CA TYR A 26 -1.75 -20.02 4.56
C TYR A 26 -1.97 -21.11 3.50
N ARG A 27 -0.91 -21.64 2.88
CA ARG A 27 -1.02 -22.67 1.83
C ARG A 27 -1.74 -23.95 2.26
N ASP A 28 -1.77 -24.24 3.55
CA ASP A 28 -2.41 -25.42 4.14
C ASP A 28 -3.81 -25.10 4.72
N ALA A 29 -4.41 -23.96 4.38
CA ALA A 29 -5.67 -23.50 4.98
C ALA A 29 -6.81 -24.55 4.93
N PHE A 30 -6.91 -25.36 3.87
CA PHE A 30 -7.90 -26.43 3.76
C PHE A 30 -7.71 -27.58 4.76
N ASN A 31 -6.49 -27.73 5.29
CA ASN A 31 -6.13 -28.74 6.27
C ASN A 31 -6.21 -28.22 7.72
N ARG A 32 -6.42 -26.91 7.93
CA ARG A 32 -6.52 -26.30 9.26
C ARG A 32 -7.88 -26.54 9.89
N SER A 33 -7.91 -26.52 11.22
CA SER A 33 -9.18 -26.66 11.94
C SER A 33 -10.03 -25.39 11.80
N LYS A 34 -11.36 -25.53 11.89
CA LYS A 34 -12.28 -24.38 11.89
C LYS A 34 -11.96 -23.36 12.99
N LYS A 35 -11.45 -23.82 14.14
CA LYS A 35 -11.06 -22.94 15.25
C LYS A 35 -9.85 -22.10 14.88
N ASP A 36 -8.85 -22.73 14.27
CA ASP A 36 -7.62 -22.05 13.84
C ASP A 36 -7.93 -21.04 12.73
N LEU A 37 -8.77 -21.41 11.75
CA LEU A 37 -9.20 -20.48 10.70
C LEU A 37 -9.92 -19.25 11.27
N LYS A 38 -10.80 -19.41 12.27
CA LYS A 38 -11.45 -18.27 12.94
C LYS A 38 -10.46 -17.39 13.68
N PHE A 39 -9.46 -17.99 14.32
CA PHE A 39 -8.42 -17.27 15.02
C PHE A 39 -7.56 -16.45 14.04
N GLU A 40 -7.15 -17.05 12.93
CA GLU A 40 -6.39 -16.36 11.88
C GLU A 40 -7.19 -15.24 11.22
N ILE A 41 -8.49 -15.46 10.94
CA ILE A 41 -9.38 -14.40 10.44
C ILE A 41 -9.38 -13.23 11.43
N LYS A 42 -9.64 -13.48 12.72
CA LYS A 42 -9.66 -12.42 13.74
C LYS A 42 -8.33 -11.68 13.78
N ARG A 43 -7.22 -12.42 13.87
CA ARG A 43 -5.86 -11.84 13.91
C ARG A 43 -5.58 -10.96 12.70
N ASN A 44 -5.99 -11.37 11.51
CA ASN A 44 -5.79 -10.57 10.29
C ASN A 44 -6.75 -9.38 10.21
N THR A 45 -7.99 -9.50 10.70
CA THR A 45 -8.91 -8.35 10.87
C THR A 45 -8.34 -7.31 11.83
N ASP A 46 -7.76 -7.74 12.95
CA ASP A 46 -7.10 -6.84 13.90
C ASP A 46 -5.92 -6.11 13.22
N LYS A 47 -5.08 -6.82 12.46
CA LYS A 47 -3.98 -6.21 11.67
C LYS A 47 -4.46 -5.19 10.63
N ILE A 48 -5.59 -5.45 9.97
CA ILE A 48 -6.20 -4.51 9.02
C ILE A 48 -6.57 -3.23 9.77
N SER A 49 -7.29 -3.34 10.88
CA SER A 49 -7.70 -2.18 11.68
C SER A 49 -6.50 -1.36 12.18
N ASP A 50 -5.43 -2.02 12.64
CA ASP A 50 -4.20 -1.34 13.06
C ASP A 50 -3.54 -0.59 11.88
N SER A 51 -3.51 -1.22 10.70
CA SER A 51 -2.92 -0.63 9.49
C SER A 51 -3.76 0.55 8.97
N GLU A 52 -5.09 0.46 9.00
CA GLU A 52 -6.01 1.55 8.65
C GLU A 52 -5.86 2.75 9.59
N SER A 53 -5.68 2.50 10.88
CA SER A 53 -5.37 3.55 11.86
C SER A 53 -4.06 4.24 11.49
N ARG A 54 -3.03 3.46 11.13
CA ARG A 54 -1.72 4.02 10.74
C ARG A 54 -1.78 4.81 9.43
N ILE A 55 -2.58 4.38 8.46
CA ILE A 55 -2.87 5.13 7.23
C ILE A 55 -3.49 6.48 7.58
N SER A 56 -4.50 6.50 8.44
CA SER A 56 -5.19 7.72 8.86
C SER A 56 -4.24 8.71 9.55
N GLU A 57 -3.33 8.22 10.40
CA GLU A 57 -2.28 9.03 11.01
C GLU A 57 -1.32 9.62 9.97
N LEU A 58 -0.85 8.80 9.02
CA LEU A 58 0.04 9.27 7.95
C LEU A 58 -0.64 10.32 7.06
N GLU A 59 -1.92 10.16 6.74
CA GLU A 59 -2.70 11.14 5.98
C GLU A 59 -2.79 12.49 6.71
N ALA A 60 -3.03 12.46 8.02
CA ALA A 60 -3.06 13.68 8.83
C ALA A 60 -1.69 14.37 8.85
N GLU A 61 -0.61 13.61 9.04
CA GLU A 61 0.76 14.12 9.03
C GLU A 61 1.15 14.68 7.65
N ILE A 62 0.76 14.02 6.55
CA ILE A 62 0.99 14.51 5.18
C ILE A 62 0.29 15.86 4.99
N ARG A 63 -1.00 15.94 5.32
CA ARG A 63 -1.80 17.16 5.19
C ARG A 63 -1.20 18.31 6.01
N GLU A 64 -0.74 18.05 7.23
CA GLU A 64 -0.08 19.06 8.04
C GLU A 64 1.21 19.58 7.38
N ASN A 65 2.03 18.69 6.83
CA ASN A 65 3.25 19.08 6.13
C ASN A 65 2.97 19.81 4.81
N GLU A 66 1.91 19.46 4.09
CA GLU A 66 1.46 20.20 2.90
C GLU A 66 1.05 21.64 3.25
N LEU A 67 0.30 21.83 4.35
CA LEU A 67 -0.05 23.17 4.85
C LEU A 67 1.20 23.96 5.26
N LYS A 68 2.16 23.32 5.93
CA LYS A 68 3.45 23.95 6.27
C LYS A 68 4.21 24.37 5.02
N LYS A 69 4.33 23.48 4.02
CA LYS A 69 4.97 23.76 2.73
C LYS A 69 4.28 24.91 2.00
N ALA A 70 2.95 24.97 1.99
CA ALA A 70 2.19 26.05 1.37
C ALA A 70 2.50 27.41 2.03
N ARG A 71 2.56 27.46 3.37
CA ARG A 71 2.95 28.67 4.11
C ARG A 71 4.38 29.11 3.79
N LEU A 72 5.33 28.18 3.78
CA LEU A 72 6.73 28.46 3.43
C LEU A 72 6.85 28.95 1.98
N THR A 73 6.07 28.39 1.05
CA THR A 73 6.03 28.82 -0.35
C THR A 73 5.49 30.25 -0.48
N GLY A 74 4.46 30.59 0.30
CA GLY A 74 3.97 31.97 0.44
C GLY A 74 5.07 32.92 0.92
N GLN A 75 5.74 32.58 2.02
CA GLN A 75 6.88 33.36 2.54
C GLN A 75 8.01 33.50 1.52
N GLN A 76 8.35 32.42 0.80
CA GLN A 76 9.37 32.45 -0.24
C GLN A 76 9.00 33.45 -1.35
N SER A 77 7.73 33.48 -1.77
CA SER A 77 7.24 34.39 -2.79
C SER A 77 7.32 35.85 -2.35
N GLU A 78 6.95 36.15 -1.10
CA GLU A 78 7.06 37.48 -0.50
C GLU A 78 8.51 37.92 -0.33
N LEU A 79 9.41 37.00 -0.01
CA LEU A 79 10.84 37.30 0.08
C LEU A 79 11.44 37.59 -1.29
N LYS A 80 11.07 36.84 -2.33
CA LYS A 80 11.57 37.03 -3.70
C LYS A 80 11.24 38.40 -4.30
N THR A 81 10.17 39.06 -3.85
CA THR A 81 9.79 40.42 -4.31
C THR A 81 10.58 41.53 -3.61
N LYS A 82 11.31 41.24 -2.54
CA LYS A 82 12.15 42.21 -1.84
C LYS A 82 13.47 42.43 -2.59
N GLU A 83 13.93 43.67 -2.61
CA GLU A 83 15.21 44.05 -3.22
C GLU A 83 16.38 43.33 -2.51
N GLY A 84 17.33 42.77 -3.28
CA GLY A 84 18.47 42.03 -2.72
C GLY A 84 18.18 40.59 -2.25
N ALA A 85 16.96 40.08 -2.42
CA ALA A 85 16.52 38.80 -1.88
C ALA A 85 17.30 37.56 -2.37
N LYS A 86 17.89 37.60 -3.59
CA LYS A 86 18.63 36.47 -4.18
C LYS A 86 19.82 36.01 -3.32
N HIS A 87 20.38 36.89 -2.49
CA HIS A 87 21.49 36.57 -1.57
C HIS A 87 21.06 36.59 -0.09
N SER A 88 19.76 36.66 0.18
CA SER A 88 19.25 36.63 1.55
C SER A 88 19.40 35.24 2.14
N GLN A 89 20.07 35.16 3.29
CA GLN A 89 20.15 33.94 4.11
C GLN A 89 18.75 33.42 4.48
N GLU A 90 17.78 34.32 4.64
CA GLU A 90 16.39 33.97 4.95
C GLU A 90 15.73 33.23 3.77
N LEU A 91 15.93 33.70 2.54
CA LEU A 91 15.39 33.05 1.34
C LEU A 91 16.00 31.65 1.15
N GLN A 92 17.31 31.51 1.37
CA GLN A 92 17.98 30.22 1.32
C GLN A 92 17.43 29.25 2.38
N ARG A 93 17.22 29.74 3.61
CA ARG A 93 16.64 28.94 4.70
C ARG A 93 15.23 28.48 4.37
N VAL A 94 14.34 29.37 3.92
CA VAL A 94 12.97 29.02 3.56
C VAL A 94 12.95 28.00 2.42
N THR A 95 13.83 28.16 1.44
CA THR A 95 13.96 27.19 0.32
C THR A 95 14.37 25.82 0.82
N ALA A 96 15.38 25.72 1.69
CA ALA A 96 15.79 24.47 2.30
C ALA A 96 14.67 23.84 3.16
N GLU A 97 13.89 24.65 3.90
CA GLU A 97 12.76 24.16 4.68
C GLU A 97 11.63 23.59 3.79
N ILE A 98 11.40 24.16 2.60
CA ILE A 98 10.45 23.64 1.60
C ILE A 98 10.91 22.28 1.06
N GLU A 99 12.20 22.15 0.73
CA GLU A 99 12.78 20.90 0.25
C GLU A 99 12.69 19.80 1.31
N LEU A 100 13.04 20.12 2.56
CA LEU A 100 12.87 19.20 3.70
C LEU A 100 11.41 18.78 3.88
N SER A 101 10.47 19.73 3.82
CA SER A 101 9.04 19.43 3.92
C SER A 101 8.57 18.52 2.78
N THR A 102 9.09 18.70 1.58
CA THR A 102 8.78 17.86 0.41
C THR A 102 9.29 16.42 0.63
N GLY A 103 10.55 16.25 1.05
CA GLY A 103 11.09 14.92 1.34
C GLY A 103 10.36 14.20 2.47
N ILE A 104 9.86 14.93 3.48
CA ILE A 104 9.01 14.36 4.53
C ILE A 104 7.67 13.86 3.97
N ILE A 105 7.01 14.65 3.13
CA ILE A 105 5.74 14.28 2.47
C ILE A 105 5.94 13.03 1.62
N ASP A 106 6.99 12.99 0.79
CA ASP A 106 7.26 11.85 -0.10
C ASP A 106 7.49 10.57 0.70
N ARG A 107 8.29 10.64 1.78
CA ARG A 107 8.55 9.50 2.66
C ARG A 107 7.26 8.99 3.32
N LYS A 108 6.45 9.90 3.87
CA LYS A 108 5.18 9.51 4.52
C LYS A 108 4.18 8.95 3.53
N SER A 109 4.14 9.49 2.32
CA SER A 109 3.29 8.99 1.23
C SER A 109 3.71 7.58 0.81
N ALA A 110 5.01 7.32 0.71
CA ALA A 110 5.52 5.97 0.43
C ALA A 110 5.19 4.98 1.56
N ASP A 111 5.29 5.40 2.82
CA ASP A 111 4.89 4.57 3.96
C ASP A 111 3.37 4.32 3.96
N LYS A 112 2.55 5.31 3.60
CA LYS A 112 1.09 5.16 3.46
C LYS A 112 0.75 4.08 2.43
N ILE A 113 1.32 4.16 1.23
CA ILE A 113 1.12 3.19 0.15
C ILE A 113 1.48 1.77 0.60
N ARG A 114 2.56 1.61 1.39
CA ARG A 114 2.94 0.30 1.94
C ARG A 114 1.89 -0.26 2.90
N PHE A 115 1.31 0.57 3.75
CA PHE A 115 0.23 0.13 4.64
C PHE A 115 -1.06 -0.18 3.86
N GLU A 116 -1.40 0.60 2.84
CA GLU A 116 -2.55 0.33 1.96
C GLU A 116 -2.40 -1.04 1.28
N GLN A 117 -1.23 -1.31 0.68
CA GLN A 117 -0.94 -2.62 0.09
C GLN A 117 -0.99 -3.75 1.13
N SER A 118 -0.53 -3.50 2.35
CA SER A 118 -0.63 -4.47 3.45
C SER A 118 -2.08 -4.75 3.84
N VAL A 119 -2.95 -3.74 3.83
CA VAL A 119 -4.40 -3.89 4.08
C VAL A 119 -5.03 -4.74 2.99
N ASP A 120 -4.75 -4.46 1.72
CA ASP A 120 -5.31 -5.20 0.59
C ASP A 120 -4.91 -6.68 0.63
N ASN A 121 -3.62 -6.97 0.79
CA ASN A 121 -3.10 -8.34 0.91
C ASN A 121 -3.70 -9.10 2.11
N THR A 122 -3.87 -8.40 3.24
CA THR A 122 -4.47 -9.00 4.44
C THR A 122 -5.96 -9.22 4.25
N ASN A 123 -6.65 -8.34 3.55
CA ASN A 123 -8.05 -8.50 3.15
C ASN A 123 -8.25 -9.73 2.25
N GLU A 124 -7.39 -9.92 1.24
CA GLU A 124 -7.42 -11.13 0.42
C GLU A 124 -7.22 -12.39 1.27
N THR A 125 -6.27 -12.37 2.20
CA THR A 125 -6.08 -13.47 3.15
C THR A 125 -7.36 -13.76 3.94
N VAL A 126 -8.01 -12.73 4.50
CA VAL A 126 -9.26 -12.89 5.25
C VAL A 126 -10.37 -13.46 4.37
N LYS A 127 -10.54 -12.93 3.15
CA LYS A 127 -11.53 -13.42 2.18
C LYS A 127 -11.31 -14.90 1.90
N MET A 128 -10.08 -15.32 1.57
CA MET A 128 -9.75 -16.71 1.29
C MET A 128 -10.10 -17.62 2.48
N LEU A 129 -9.70 -17.24 3.70
CA LEU A 129 -10.01 -18.00 4.91
C LEU A 129 -11.53 -18.09 5.16
N GLN A 130 -12.28 -17.01 4.87
CA GLN A 130 -13.75 -16.99 4.95
C GLN A 130 -14.41 -17.92 3.92
N MET A 131 -13.85 -18.04 2.72
CA MET A 131 -14.33 -18.99 1.71
C MET A 131 -14.11 -20.44 2.13
N VAL A 132 -12.95 -20.75 2.70
CA VAL A 132 -12.64 -22.08 3.24
C VAL A 132 -13.55 -22.41 4.41
N ILE A 133 -13.75 -21.49 5.37
CA ILE A 133 -14.56 -21.76 6.57
C ILE A 133 -16.05 -21.91 6.26
N ASN A 134 -16.57 -21.14 5.30
CA ASN A 134 -17.95 -21.18 4.85
C ASN A 134 -18.22 -22.32 3.86
N LYS A 135 -17.17 -23.03 3.44
CA LYS A 135 -17.21 -24.08 2.41
C LYS A 135 -17.73 -23.59 1.06
N SER A 136 -17.60 -22.29 0.80
CA SER A 136 -17.82 -21.70 -0.53
C SER A 136 -16.79 -22.22 -1.53
N VAL A 137 -15.59 -22.55 -1.02
CA VAL A 137 -14.54 -23.26 -1.73
C VAL A 137 -14.18 -24.49 -0.89
N THR A 138 -14.21 -25.67 -1.49
CA THR A 138 -14.04 -26.95 -0.77
C THR A 138 -12.71 -27.63 -1.08
N SER A 139 -11.97 -27.16 -2.07
CA SER A 139 -10.64 -27.68 -2.43
C SER A 139 -9.74 -26.55 -2.98
N PRO A 140 -8.41 -26.71 -2.90
CA PRO A 140 -7.46 -25.73 -3.44
C PRO A 140 -7.68 -25.42 -4.93
N ASP A 141 -7.96 -26.43 -5.76
CA ASP A 141 -8.16 -26.26 -7.20
C ASP A 141 -9.31 -25.30 -7.55
N GLN A 142 -10.33 -25.24 -6.69
CA GLN A 142 -11.46 -24.33 -6.87
C GLN A 142 -11.10 -22.86 -6.61
N LEU A 143 -10.03 -22.56 -5.85
CA LEU A 143 -9.55 -21.17 -5.70
C LEU A 143 -9.03 -20.61 -7.03
N VAL A 144 -8.37 -21.46 -7.81
CA VAL A 144 -7.77 -21.08 -9.10
C VAL A 144 -8.83 -20.95 -10.20
N GLN A 145 -9.93 -21.72 -10.10
CA GLN A 145 -11.01 -21.76 -11.09
C GLN A 145 -12.14 -20.76 -10.82
N SER A 146 -12.22 -20.18 -9.62
CA SER A 146 -13.33 -19.30 -9.23
C SER A 146 -13.25 -17.95 -9.95
N PRO A 147 -14.24 -17.57 -10.79
CA PRO A 147 -14.28 -16.26 -11.45
C PRO A 147 -14.37 -15.09 -10.46
N ILE A 148 -14.82 -15.36 -9.23
CA ILE A 148 -15.01 -14.38 -8.15
C ILE A 148 -13.67 -13.75 -7.72
N TRP A 149 -12.53 -14.37 -8.06
CA TRP A 149 -11.18 -13.96 -7.66
C TRP A 149 -10.28 -13.48 -8.81
N ALA A 150 -10.78 -13.42 -10.04
CA ALA A 150 -9.99 -12.95 -11.18
C ALA A 150 -9.63 -11.44 -11.11
N SER A 151 -10.27 -10.68 -10.22
CA SER A 151 -9.96 -9.28 -9.94
C SER A 151 -9.00 -9.16 -8.75
N GLY A 152 -7.77 -9.66 -8.91
CA GLY A 152 -6.65 -9.18 -8.10
C GLY A 152 -6.15 -7.91 -8.78
N ASP A 153 -6.47 -6.75 -8.21
CA ASP A 153 -6.08 -5.47 -8.77
C ASP A 153 -4.55 -5.43 -8.90
N GLN A 154 -4.08 -5.12 -10.11
CA GLN A 154 -2.69 -5.20 -10.54
C GLN A 154 -1.85 -4.12 -9.85
N LEU A 155 -1.38 -4.35 -8.62
CA LEU A 155 -0.45 -3.42 -7.96
C LEU A 155 1.02 -3.64 -8.32
N GLU A 156 1.39 -4.81 -8.86
CA GLU A 156 2.75 -5.05 -9.40
C GLU A 156 2.99 -4.21 -10.68
N ASP A 157 1.97 -4.02 -11.54
CA ASP A 157 2.11 -3.23 -12.77
C ASP A 157 2.10 -1.71 -12.54
N VAL A 158 1.57 -1.21 -11.40
CA VAL A 158 1.61 0.23 -11.09
C VAL A 158 2.99 0.64 -10.59
N ARG A 159 3.73 -0.25 -9.92
CA ARG A 159 5.06 0.08 -9.39
C ARG A 159 6.12 0.23 -10.49
N ASP A 160 5.95 -0.47 -11.61
CA ASP A 160 6.81 -0.37 -12.80
C ASP A 160 6.32 0.66 -13.84
N ASN A 161 5.05 1.10 -13.77
CA ASN A 161 4.48 2.13 -14.65
C ASN A 161 4.32 3.52 -14.00
N LEU A 162 4.82 3.73 -12.78
CA LEU A 162 4.99 5.07 -12.25
C LEU A 162 6.12 5.76 -13.05
N PRO A 163 5.86 6.92 -13.69
CA PRO A 163 6.92 7.65 -14.39
C PRO A 163 8.05 7.92 -13.40
N ARG A 164 9.27 7.49 -13.74
CA ARG A 164 10.43 7.82 -12.91
C ARG A 164 10.64 9.33 -13.01
N VAL A 165 11.24 9.92 -11.98
CA VAL A 165 11.58 11.35 -11.98
C VAL A 165 12.47 11.74 -13.18
N THR A 166 13.14 10.76 -13.80
CA THR A 166 13.94 10.91 -15.03
C THR A 166 13.14 10.90 -16.33
N ASP A 167 11.88 10.46 -16.29
CA ASP A 167 11.01 10.28 -17.47
C ASP A 167 10.07 11.48 -17.67
N ILE A 168 10.09 12.44 -16.75
CA ILE A 168 9.41 13.74 -16.89
C ILE A 168 10.30 14.61 -17.79
N ASP A 169 9.96 14.63 -19.08
CA ASP A 169 10.59 15.53 -20.04
C ASP A 169 10.12 16.97 -19.78
N ASN A 170 10.96 17.76 -19.12
CA ASN A 170 10.71 19.18 -18.87
C ASN A 170 11.08 20.06 -20.09
N SER A 171 11.41 19.49 -21.26
CA SER A 171 11.73 20.28 -22.45
C SER A 171 10.55 21.09 -22.96
N GLU A 172 9.30 20.65 -22.70
CA GLU A 172 8.10 21.35 -23.16
C GLU A 172 7.78 22.61 -22.33
N LEU A 173 8.41 22.77 -21.16
CA LEU A 173 8.25 23.94 -20.27
C LEU A 173 9.26 25.06 -20.53
N LEU A 174 10.23 24.83 -21.43
CA LEU A 174 11.30 25.78 -21.76
C LEU A 174 11.08 26.53 -23.09
N ASP A 175 10.08 26.17 -23.88
CA ASP A 175 9.80 26.80 -25.19
C ASP A 175 8.71 27.90 -25.15
N SER A 176 8.22 28.28 -23.96
CA SER A 176 7.23 29.36 -23.80
C SER A 176 7.81 30.71 -23.34
N GLU A 177 9.14 30.86 -23.34
CA GLU A 177 9.81 32.14 -23.11
C GLU A 177 10.68 32.52 -24.33
N GLU A 178 10.04 32.88 -25.45
CA GLU A 178 10.60 33.77 -26.47
C GLU A 178 9.56 34.77 -26.97
#